data_AF-A0A4Q6B6E8-F1
#
_entry.id   AF-A0A4Q6B6E8-F1
#
_cell.length_a   1.000
_cell.length_b   1.000
_cell.length_c   1.000
_cell.angle_alpha   90.00
_cell.angle_beta   90.00
_cell.angle_gamma   90.00
#
_symmetry.space_group_name_H-M   'P 1'
#
loop_
_entity.id
_entity.type
_entity.pdbx_description
1 polymer ?
#
loop_
_entity_poly.entity_id
_entity_poly.type
_entity_poly.pdbx_seq_one_letter_code
_entity_poly.pdbx_strand_id
1 'polypeptide(L)'
;MGLEILRQTTRQALRECILLATQQHGFDLETALRKNGLIDDSIRLADSEAAKTAFDMCYQEIDWRDRQSILPLIPIFETSYSHSPRNFASLHNYLDGILAHDGFRMKEGRLIRLPM
;
A
#
# COMPACT_ATOMS: atom_id res chain seq x y z
N MET A 1 -9.76 -21.44 10.26
CA MET A 1 -9.68 -20.07 9.73
C MET A 1 -8.21 -19.72 9.61
N GLY A 2 -7.70 -19.50 8.40
CA GLY A 2 -6.29 -19.14 8.19
C GLY A 2 -6.00 -17.75 8.76
N LEU A 3 -4.87 -17.61 9.46
CA LEU A 3 -4.38 -16.32 9.93
C LEU A 3 -4.06 -15.45 8.71
N GLU A 4 -4.65 -14.25 8.65
CA GLU A 4 -4.29 -13.25 7.65
C GLU A 4 -2.83 -12.80 7.87
N ILE A 5 -2.09 -12.51 6.80
CA ILE A 5 -0.69 -12.10 6.87
C ILE A 5 -0.55 -10.73 7.55
N LEU A 6 -1.49 -9.83 7.27
CA LEU A 6 -1.60 -8.49 7.89
C LEU A 6 -2.99 -8.32 8.48
N ARG A 7 -3.08 -7.72 9.66
CA ARG A 7 -4.37 -7.44 10.32
C ARG A 7 -5.15 -6.38 9.55
N GLN A 8 -6.46 -6.37 9.75
CA GLN A 8 -7.36 -5.38 9.15
C GLN A 8 -6.93 -3.92 9.40
N THR A 9 -6.45 -3.61 10.61
CA THR A 9 -5.96 -2.27 10.96
C THR A 9 -4.74 -1.86 10.13
N THR A 10 -3.79 -2.79 9.94
CA THR A 10 -2.59 -2.58 9.12
C THR A 10 -2.93 -2.38 7.66
N ARG A 11 -3.87 -3.19 7.17
CA ARG A 11 -4.42 -3.06 5.82
C ARG A 11 -5.04 -1.66 5.62
N GLN A 12 -5.91 -1.22 6.53
CA GLN A 12 -6.53 0.09 6.43
C GLN A 12 -5.51 1.23 6.46
N ALA A 13 -4.52 1.17 7.36
CA ALA A 13 -3.47 2.18 7.45
C ALA A 13 -2.63 2.26 6.16
N LEU A 14 -2.26 1.12 5.58
CA LEU A 14 -1.51 1.06 4.32
C LEU A 14 -2.32 1.64 3.15
N ARG A 15 -3.62 1.33 3.09
CA ARG A 15 -4.55 1.90 2.11
C ARG A 15 -4.61 3.42 2.23
N GLU A 16 -4.79 3.93 3.44
CA GLU A 16 -4.83 5.39 3.70
C GLU A 16 -3.52 6.08 3.29
N CYS A 17 -2.37 5.44 3.55
CA CYS A 17 -1.06 5.95 3.12
C CYS A 17 -1.00 6.16 1.60
N ILE A 18 -1.42 5.17 0.81
CA ILE A 18 -1.44 5.26 -0.64
C ILE A 18 -2.37 6.39 -1.11
N LEU A 19 -3.58 6.46 -0.56
CA LEU A 19 -4.57 7.44 -0.98
C LEU A 19 -4.12 8.88 -0.65
N LEU A 20 -3.51 9.09 0.52
CA LEU A 20 -2.95 10.39 0.91
C LEU A 20 -1.73 10.76 0.07
N ALA A 21 -0.83 9.82 -0.21
CA ALA A 21 0.28 10.07 -1.12
C ALA A 21 -0.22 10.51 -2.51
N THR A 22 -1.29 9.89 -3.00
CA THR A 22 -1.93 10.23 -4.28
C THR A 22 -2.56 11.62 -4.24
N GLN A 23 -3.30 11.94 -3.17
CA GLN A 23 -4.04 13.19 -3.04
C GLN A 23 -3.17 14.41 -2.75
N GLN A 24 -2.14 14.26 -1.91
CA GLN A 24 -1.42 15.38 -1.32
C GLN A 24 0.04 15.49 -1.76
N HIS A 25 0.61 14.39 -2.28
CA HIS A 25 2.04 14.31 -2.56
C HIS A 25 2.36 13.98 -4.04
N GLY A 26 1.34 13.98 -4.90
CA GLY A 26 1.50 13.77 -6.34
C GLY A 26 1.99 12.37 -6.70
N PHE A 27 1.74 11.37 -5.85
CA PHE A 27 2.04 9.98 -6.18
C PHE A 27 1.17 9.52 -7.34
N ASP A 28 1.82 9.10 -8.42
CA ASP A 28 1.17 8.56 -9.62
C ASP A 28 0.73 7.11 -9.39
N LEU A 29 -0.48 6.98 -8.82
CA LEU A 29 -1.09 5.70 -8.50
C LEU A 29 -1.38 4.86 -9.76
N GLU A 30 -1.78 5.47 -10.88
CA GLU A 30 -2.03 4.75 -12.13
C GLU A 30 -0.76 4.04 -12.61
N THR A 31 0.34 4.78 -12.71
CA THR A 31 1.63 4.21 -13.11
C THR A 31 2.08 3.12 -12.14
N ALA A 32 1.84 3.29 -10.83
CA ALA A 32 2.17 2.27 -9.83
C ALA A 32 1.34 0.99 -9.99
N LEU A 33 0.03 1.10 -10.20
CA LEU A 33 -0.86 -0.06 -10.44
C LEU A 33 -0.45 -0.83 -11.70
N ARG A 34 -0.18 -0.10 -12.80
CA ARG A 34 0.19 -0.69 -14.09
C ARG A 34 1.53 -1.43 -14.00
N LYS A 35 2.55 -0.80 -13.42
CA LYS A 35 3.90 -1.41 -13.26
C LYS A 35 3.89 -2.68 -12.42
N ASN A 36 2.94 -2.83 -11.51
CA ASN A 36 2.81 -4.00 -10.66
C ASN A 36 1.78 -5.01 -11.17
N GLY A 37 1.24 -4.82 -12.39
CA GLY A 37 0.33 -5.77 -13.02
C GLY A 37 -1.06 -5.85 -12.38
N LEU A 38 -1.48 -4.80 -11.66
CA LEU A 38 -2.82 -4.74 -11.05
C LEU A 38 -3.90 -4.22 -12.01
N ILE A 39 -3.47 -3.48 -13.03
CA ILE A 39 -4.33 -3.02 -14.13
C ILE A 39 -3.65 -3.34 -15.46
N ASP A 40 -4.46 -3.59 -16.49
CA ASP A 40 -3.99 -3.84 -17.84
C ASP A 40 -3.47 -2.55 -18.49
N ASP A 41 -2.46 -2.66 -19.35
CA ASP A 41 -1.86 -1.54 -20.09
C ASP A 41 -2.88 -0.83 -21.01
N SER A 42 -3.93 -1.53 -21.43
CA SER A 42 -5.01 -0.99 -22.26
C SER A 42 -6.00 -0.11 -21.50
N ILE A 43 -6.04 -0.18 -20.17
CA ILE A 43 -6.95 0.61 -19.34
C ILE A 43 -6.33 2.00 -19.13
N ARG A 44 -7.02 3.03 -19.64
CA ARG A 44 -6.71 4.43 -19.34
C ARG A 44 -7.61 4.93 -18.22
N LEU A 45 -6.99 5.39 -17.14
CA LEU A 45 -7.70 6.04 -16.05
C LEU A 45 -7.73 7.54 -16.36
N ALA A 46 -8.93 8.11 -16.45
CA ALA A 46 -9.11 9.48 -16.93
C ALA A 46 -8.60 10.55 -15.94
N ASP A 47 -8.58 10.22 -14.66
CA ASP A 47 -8.20 11.10 -13.56
C ASP A 47 -7.77 10.32 -12.31
N SER A 48 -7.33 11.06 -11.29
CA SER A 48 -6.91 10.50 -10.01
C SER A 48 -8.02 9.77 -9.24
N GLU A 49 -9.29 10.07 -9.48
CA GLU A 49 -10.42 9.39 -8.83
C GLU A 49 -10.67 8.02 -9.46
N ALA A 50 -10.53 7.91 -10.78
CA ALA A 50 -10.54 6.64 -11.49
C ALA A 50 -9.40 5.72 -11.02
N ALA A 51 -8.20 6.28 -10.80
CA ALA A 51 -7.06 5.53 -10.26
C ALA A 51 -7.31 4.98 -8.85
N LYS A 52 -7.96 5.75 -7.97
CA LYS A 52 -8.33 5.29 -6.62
C LYS A 52 -9.39 4.21 -6.68
N THR A 53 -10.39 4.37 -7.54
CA THR A 53 -11.47 3.38 -7.69
C THR A 53 -10.89 2.05 -8.18
N ALA A 54 -10.01 2.09 -9.19
CA ALA A 54 -9.32 0.90 -9.68
C ALA A 54 -8.47 0.25 -8.56
N PHE A 55 -7.70 1.04 -7.81
CA PHE A 55 -6.96 0.55 -6.66
C PHE A 55 -7.87 -0.11 -5.63
N ASP A 56 -8.98 0.51 -5.26
CA ASP A 56 -9.92 -0.03 -4.27
C ASP A 56 -10.54 -1.36 -4.71
N MET A 57 -10.86 -1.50 -6.00
CA MET A 57 -11.32 -2.76 -6.56
C MET A 57 -10.25 -3.85 -6.43
N CYS A 58 -9.01 -3.59 -6.90
CA CYS A 58 -7.90 -4.52 -6.77
C CYS A 58 -7.62 -4.87 -5.29
N TYR A 59 -7.70 -3.89 -4.40
CA TYR A 59 -7.43 -4.04 -2.97
C TYR A 59 -8.43 -4.96 -2.28
N GLN A 60 -9.71 -4.91 -2.69
CA GLN A 60 -10.78 -5.76 -2.17
C GLN A 60 -10.69 -7.20 -2.68
N GLU A 61 -10.14 -7.43 -3.87
CA GLU A 61 -10.01 -8.76 -4.48
C GLU A 61 -8.80 -9.55 -3.97
N ILE A 62 -7.87 -8.90 -3.25
CA ILE A 62 -6.66 -9.56 -2.75
C ILE A 62 -6.98 -10.53 -1.61
N ASP A 63 -6.50 -11.78 -1.76
CA ASP A 63 -6.48 -12.74 -0.67
C ASP A 63 -5.32 -12.41 0.29
N TRP A 64 -5.67 -11.79 1.41
CA TRP A 64 -4.73 -11.42 2.48
C TRP A 64 -4.14 -12.60 3.25
N ARG A 65 -4.55 -13.83 2.93
CA ARG A 65 -3.97 -15.07 3.46
C ARG A 65 -2.92 -15.66 2.51
N ASP A 66 -2.95 -15.28 1.23
CA ASP A 66 -1.97 -15.70 0.24
C ASP A 66 -0.88 -14.63 0.06
N ARG A 67 0.37 -15.04 0.29
CA ARG A 67 1.51 -14.17 0.09
C ARG A 67 1.62 -13.73 -1.37
N GLN A 68 1.34 -14.61 -2.33
CA GLN A 68 1.46 -14.31 -3.76
C GLN A 68 0.46 -13.22 -4.18
N SER A 69 -0.77 -13.26 -3.66
CA SER A 69 -1.76 -12.21 -3.90
C SER A 69 -1.35 -10.83 -3.36
N ILE A 70 -0.57 -10.78 -2.28
CA ILE A 70 -0.12 -9.50 -1.66
C ILE A 70 1.10 -8.92 -2.37
N LEU A 71 1.97 -9.76 -2.98
CA LEU A 71 3.24 -9.32 -3.57
C LEU A 71 3.12 -8.10 -4.50
N PRO A 72 2.13 -8.00 -5.41
CA PRO A 72 1.97 -6.85 -6.29
C PRO A 72 1.72 -5.52 -5.56
N LEU A 73 1.15 -5.54 -4.35
CA LEU A 73 0.91 -4.32 -3.57
C LEU A 73 2.15 -3.83 -2.83
N ILE A 74 3.10 -4.71 -2.52
CA ILE A 74 4.27 -4.35 -1.69
C ILE A 74 5.05 -3.17 -2.29
N PRO A 75 5.42 -3.18 -3.58
CA PRO A 75 6.15 -2.05 -4.16
C PRO A 75 5.33 -0.75 -4.16
N ILE A 76 4.01 -0.82 -4.23
CA ILE A 76 3.12 0.33 -4.17
C ILE A 76 3.15 0.93 -2.75
N PHE A 77 3.03 0.09 -1.72
CA PHE A 77 3.17 0.52 -0.32
C PHE A 77 4.53 1.15 -0.03
N GLU A 78 5.60 0.51 -0.51
CA GLU A 78 6.97 0.99 -0.34
C GLU A 78 7.19 2.35 -0.99
N THR A 79 6.68 2.52 -2.21
CA THR A 79 6.81 3.78 -2.96
C THR A 79 5.95 4.89 -2.36
N SER A 80 4.69 4.61 -2.01
CA SER A 80 3.78 5.59 -1.41
C SER A 80 4.27 6.08 -0.05
N TYR A 81 4.80 5.17 0.77
CA TYR A 81 5.41 5.49 2.05
C TYR A 81 6.65 6.38 1.89
N SER A 82 7.44 6.14 0.85
CA SER A 82 8.65 6.92 0.55
C SER A 82 8.35 8.30 -0.05
N HIS A 83 7.22 8.44 -0.76
CA HIS A 83 6.75 9.73 -1.29
C HIS A 83 6.12 10.65 -0.25
N SER A 84 5.62 10.08 0.84
CA SER A 84 5.00 10.87 1.90
C SER A 84 6.08 11.54 2.77
N PRO A 85 6.01 12.85 3.03
CA PRO A 85 7.00 13.56 3.82
C PRO A 85 6.96 13.11 5.28
N ARG A 86 8.14 12.84 5.85
CA ARG A 86 8.30 12.48 7.26
C ARG A 86 8.28 13.74 8.11
N ASN A 87 7.12 14.05 8.68
CA ASN A 87 6.95 15.14 9.64
C ASN A 87 6.17 14.64 10.88
N PHE A 88 6.06 15.47 11.91
CA PHE A 88 5.39 15.08 13.16
C PHE A 88 3.93 14.63 12.97
N ALA A 89 3.23 15.18 11.96
CA ALA A 89 1.86 14.83 11.59
C ALA A 89 1.78 13.72 10.53
N SER A 90 2.90 13.12 10.15
CA SER A 90 2.93 12.12 9.08
C SER A 90 2.42 10.77 9.58
N LEU A 91 1.76 10.03 8.68
CA LEU A 91 1.25 8.68 8.96
C LEU A 91 2.36 7.67 9.26
N HIS A 92 3.63 7.99 9.03
CA HIS A 92 4.77 7.08 9.24
C HIS A 92 4.82 6.52 10.66
N ASN A 93 4.64 7.36 11.68
CA ASN A 93 4.68 6.90 13.08
C ASN A 93 3.54 5.90 13.39
N TYR A 94 2.36 6.17 12.85
CA TYR A 94 1.19 5.30 13.00
C TYR A 94 1.38 3.97 12.24
N LEU A 95 1.84 4.04 11.00
CA LEU A 95 2.14 2.88 10.15
C LEU A 95 3.23 2.01 10.75
N ASP A 96 4.33 2.59 11.21
CA ASP A 96 5.45 1.84 11.79
C ASP A 96 5.02 1.13 13.06
N GLY A 97 4.20 1.76 13.90
CA GLY A 97 3.63 1.14 15.10
C GLY A 97 2.72 -0.03 14.78
N ILE A 98 1.82 0.12 13.81
CA ILE A 98 0.89 -0.95 13.42
C ILE A 98 1.61 -2.10 12.71
N LEU A 99 2.55 -1.80 11.81
CA LEU A 99 3.37 -2.82 11.15
C LEU A 99 4.17 -3.63 12.17
N ALA A 100 4.70 -2.98 13.22
CA ALA A 100 5.44 -3.67 14.27
C ALA A 100 4.57 -4.70 15.02
N HIS A 101 3.28 -4.41 15.23
CA HIS A 101 2.33 -5.37 15.82
C HIS A 101 2.08 -6.60 14.95
N ASP A 102 2.27 -6.48 13.63
CA ASP A 102 2.20 -7.58 12.68
C ASP A 102 3.57 -8.25 12.42
N GLY A 103 4.62 -7.81 13.13
CA GLY A 103 5.97 -8.34 12.96
C GLY A 103 6.68 -7.83 11.72
N PHE A 104 6.31 -6.64 11.23
CA PHE A 104 6.94 -5.97 10.10
C PHE A 104 7.43 -4.57 10.49
N ARG A 105 8.29 -3.99 9.66
CA ARG A 105 8.66 -2.57 9.76
C ARG A 105 9.05 -2.04 8.38
N MET A 106 8.90 -0.74 8.20
CA MET A 106 9.54 -0.05 7.09
C MET A 106 11.02 0.22 7.43
N LYS A 107 11.93 -0.10 6.51
CA LYS A 107 13.36 0.23 6.60
C LYS A 107 13.85 0.66 5.23
N GLU A 108 14.36 1.89 5.13
CA GLU A 108 14.85 2.46 3.86
C GLU A 108 13.83 2.37 2.72
N GLY A 109 12.55 2.64 3.04
CA GLY A 109 11.44 2.56 2.09
C GLY A 109 10.97 1.14 1.78
N ARG A 110 11.54 0.10 2.40
CA ARG A 110 11.17 -1.30 2.17
C ARG A 110 10.45 -1.93 3.34
N LEU A 111 9.47 -2.78 3.04
CA LEU A 111 8.76 -3.58 4.03
C LEU A 111 9.59 -4.81 4.38
N ILE A 112 10.09 -4.88 5.61
CA ILE A 112 10.88 -6.01 6.10
C ILE A 112 10.18 -6.69 7.28
N ARG A 113 10.38 -8.00 7.40
CA ARG A 113 9.95 -8.75 8.58
C ARG A 113 10.90 -8.50 9.74
N LEU A 114 10.36 -8.24 10.93
CA LEU A 114 11.13 -8.15 12.15
C LEU A 114 11.71 -9.53 12.49
N PRO A 115 12.98 -9.62 12.90
CA PRO A 115 13.51 -10.84 13.48
C PRO A 115 12.68 -11.14 14.75
N MET A 116 12.13 -12.34 14.83
CA MET A 116 11.50 -12.86 16.05
C MET A 116 12.52 -13.00 17.17
#